data_AF-A0A8J4DSC7-F1
#
_entry.id   AF-A0A8J4DSC7-F1
#
_cell.length_a   1.000
_cell.length_b   1.000
_cell.length_c   1.000
_cell.angle_alpha   90.00
_cell.angle_beta   90.00
_cell.angle_gamma   90.00
#
_symmetry.space_group_name_H-M   'P 1'
#
loop_
_entity.id
_entity.type
_entity.pdbx_description
1 polymer ?
#
loop_
_entity_poly.entity_id
_entity_poly.type
_entity_poly.pdbx_seq_one_letter_code
_entity_poly.pdbx_strand_id
1 'polypeptide(L)'
;MRLYEERVAGWDVDEGFRQQWSAWCQRLLAHGGELVVPPGVPEPDLDLLVADGTLLALPINVADLGGDCHANVAKLWIDGEIAAVGTGYALSGGLWRQHSWGVTADGGIVETKTGCELYCGVTLPPGERTVQFALNGFDGDVKARLREGGGRTGEIISVLRASRQRRSAVGPR
;
A
#
# COMPACT_ATOMS: atom_id res chain seq x y z
N MET A 1 10.16 23.30 2.03
CA MET A 1 9.34 23.47 0.81
C MET A 1 10.09 23.07 -0.46
N ARG A 2 11.29 23.60 -0.74
CA ARG A 2 12.07 23.28 -1.95
C ARG A 2 12.26 21.79 -2.27
N LEU A 3 12.60 20.95 -1.28
CA LEU A 3 12.76 19.49 -1.45
C LEU A 3 11.45 18.76 -1.81
N TYR A 4 10.30 19.29 -1.39
CA TYR A 4 8.99 18.75 -1.74
C TYR A 4 8.70 19.01 -3.21
N GLU A 5 8.86 20.27 -3.63
CA GLU A 5 8.61 20.71 -4.99
C GLU A 5 9.54 20.01 -5.97
N GLU A 6 10.83 19.89 -5.65
CA GLU A 6 11.80 19.17 -6.46
C GLU A 6 11.43 17.68 -6.61
N ARG A 7 10.92 17.04 -5.55
CA ARG A 7 10.50 15.63 -5.61
C ARG A 7 9.28 15.43 -6.50
N VAL A 8 8.24 16.22 -6.29
CA VAL A 8 6.98 16.12 -7.05
C VAL A 8 7.18 16.59 -8.50
N ALA A 9 8.04 17.58 -8.75
CA ALA A 9 8.39 18.01 -10.10
C ALA A 9 9.19 16.95 -10.86
N GLY A 10 10.00 16.14 -10.16
CA GLY A 10 10.76 15.03 -10.76
C GLY A 10 9.90 13.84 -11.20
N TRP A 11 8.61 13.80 -10.83
CA TRP A 11 7.70 12.77 -11.31
C TRP A 11 7.30 13.00 -12.77
N ASP A 12 7.52 11.99 -13.61
CA ASP A 12 7.03 11.93 -14.98
C ASP A 12 5.55 11.49 -14.98
N VAL A 13 4.67 12.44 -14.66
CA VAL A 13 3.23 12.24 -14.51
C VAL A 13 2.46 13.37 -15.17
N ASP A 14 1.25 13.07 -15.62
CA ASP A 14 0.35 14.04 -16.23
C ASP A 14 -0.26 15.01 -15.20
N GLU A 15 -0.95 16.03 -15.72
CA GLU A 15 -1.60 17.05 -14.91
C GLU A 15 -2.75 16.50 -14.06
N GLY A 16 -3.45 15.46 -14.54
CA GLY A 16 -4.54 14.81 -13.80
C GLY A 16 -4.04 14.11 -12.54
N PHE A 17 -2.88 13.45 -12.63
CA PHE A 17 -2.19 12.88 -11.47
C PHE A 17 -1.79 13.98 -10.47
N ARG A 18 -1.22 15.10 -10.94
CA ARG A 18 -0.81 16.22 -10.07
C ARG A 18 -1.99 16.81 -9.30
N GLN A 19 -3.14 16.95 -9.96
CA GLN A 19 -4.37 17.43 -9.33
C GLN A 19 -4.89 16.45 -8.29
N GLN A 20 -4.92 15.16 -8.60
CA GLN A 20 -5.31 14.11 -7.64
C GLN A 20 -4.37 14.08 -6.43
N TRP A 21 -3.06 14.21 -6.65
CA TRP A 21 -2.08 14.24 -5.57
C TRP A 21 -2.29 15.44 -4.65
N SER A 22 -2.50 16.63 -5.23
CA SER A 22 -2.82 17.84 -4.48
C SER A 22 -4.10 17.68 -3.65
N ALA A 23 -5.16 17.13 -4.25
CA ALA A 23 -6.43 16.89 -3.57
C ALA A 23 -6.28 15.87 -2.42
N TRP A 24 -5.51 14.81 -2.63
CA TRP A 24 -5.21 13.82 -1.60
C TRP A 24 -4.44 14.45 -0.43
N CYS A 25 -3.41 15.25 -0.72
CA CYS A 25 -2.67 15.99 0.31
C CYS A 25 -3.56 16.90 1.15
N GLN A 26 -4.47 17.63 0.50
CA GLN A 26 -5.43 18.50 1.20
C GLN A 26 -6.37 17.70 2.11
N ARG A 27 -6.85 16.54 1.64
CA ARG A 27 -7.70 15.65 2.45
C ARG A 27 -6.98 15.18 3.71
N LEU A 28 -5.72 14.74 3.60
CA LEU A 28 -4.93 14.30 4.75
C LEU A 28 -4.73 15.44 5.76
N LEU A 29 -4.34 16.63 5.28
CA LEU A 29 -4.09 17.78 6.13
C LEU A 29 -5.36 18.32 6.83
N ALA A 30 -6.54 18.07 6.27
CA ALA A 30 -7.81 18.40 6.93
C ALA A 30 -8.04 17.59 8.22
N HIS A 31 -7.36 16.47 8.40
CA HIS A 31 -7.39 15.66 9.62
C HIS A 31 -6.27 16.00 10.61
N GLY A 32 -5.42 16.97 10.30
CA GLY A 32 -4.28 17.40 11.11
C GLY A 32 -2.93 17.16 10.43
N GLY A 33 -1.84 17.43 11.15
CA GLY A 33 -0.48 17.43 10.62
C GLY A 33 -0.13 18.71 9.86
N GLU A 34 1.14 18.81 9.48
CA GLU A 34 1.74 20.00 8.87
C GLU A 34 2.10 19.78 7.40
N LEU A 35 2.42 18.54 7.03
CA LEU A 35 2.89 18.21 5.69
C LEU A 35 2.63 16.75 5.34
N VAL A 36 2.36 16.51 4.06
CA VAL A 36 2.41 15.18 3.45
C VAL A 36 3.77 14.98 2.80
N VAL A 37 4.49 13.94 3.23
CA VAL A 37 5.80 13.60 2.68
C VAL A 37 5.59 12.85 1.36
N PRO A 38 6.05 13.39 0.22
CA PRO A 38 5.88 12.72 -1.06
C PRO A 38 6.75 11.45 -1.10
N PRO A 39 6.18 10.31 -1.53
CA PRO A 39 6.95 9.07 -1.69
C PRO A 39 8.08 9.22 -2.72
N GLY A 40 9.00 8.25 -2.73
CA GLY A 40 10.14 8.27 -3.66
C GLY A 40 9.74 8.14 -5.13
N VAL A 41 8.56 7.56 -5.39
CA VAL A 41 7.94 7.39 -6.71
C VAL A 41 6.51 7.91 -6.66
N PRO A 42 5.85 8.20 -7.81
CA PRO A 42 4.43 8.52 -7.82
C PRO A 42 3.60 7.45 -7.10
N GLU A 43 2.65 7.89 -6.26
CA GLU A 43 1.73 7.03 -5.52
C GLU A 43 0.95 6.09 -6.47
N PRO A 44 1.23 4.76 -6.46
CA PRO A 44 0.63 3.83 -7.43
C PRO A 44 -0.87 3.62 -7.22
N ASP A 45 -1.38 3.80 -6.00
CA ASP A 45 -2.78 3.59 -5.64
C ASP A 45 -3.54 4.92 -5.47
N LEU A 46 -3.04 6.02 -6.06
CA LEU A 46 -3.59 7.37 -5.87
C LEU A 46 -5.06 7.48 -6.29
N ASP A 47 -5.43 6.81 -7.39
CA ASP A 47 -6.81 6.78 -7.88
C ASP A 47 -7.76 6.17 -6.83
N LEU A 48 -7.33 5.07 -6.21
CA LEU A 48 -8.08 4.38 -5.16
C LEU A 48 -8.14 5.20 -3.87
N LEU A 49 -7.03 5.81 -3.47
CA LEU A 49 -6.96 6.67 -2.28
C LEU A 49 -7.87 7.90 -2.41
N VAL A 50 -7.86 8.55 -3.58
CA VAL A 50 -8.73 9.71 -3.83
C VAL A 50 -10.20 9.30 -3.85
N ALA A 51 -10.54 8.16 -4.45
CA ALA A 51 -11.91 7.67 -4.52
C ALA A 51 -12.45 7.22 -3.15
N ASP A 52 -11.71 6.35 -2.47
CA ASP A 52 -12.23 5.53 -1.37
C ASP A 52 -11.45 5.70 -0.06
N GLY A 53 -10.40 6.54 -0.05
CA GLY A 53 -9.56 6.75 1.14
C GLY A 53 -10.34 7.33 2.31
N THR A 54 -10.30 6.63 3.44
CA THR A 54 -11.00 7.00 4.68
C THR A 54 -10.07 7.06 5.86
N LEU A 55 -10.37 7.95 6.82
CA LEU A 55 -9.71 7.98 8.11
C LEU A 55 -10.10 6.71 8.89
N LEU A 56 -9.10 5.97 9.35
CA LEU A 56 -9.33 4.74 10.11
C LEU A 56 -9.35 5.05 11.61
N ALA A 57 -10.41 4.58 12.27
CA ALA A 57 -10.62 4.72 13.71
C ALA A 57 -10.70 3.35 14.42
N LEU A 58 -10.17 2.30 13.77
CA LEU A 58 -10.30 0.92 14.22
C LEU A 58 -9.24 0.57 15.28
N PRO A 59 -9.50 -0.44 16.13
CA PRO A 59 -8.49 -0.96 17.06
C PRO A 59 -7.24 -1.40 16.31
N ILE A 60 -6.08 -0.92 16.78
CA ILE A 60 -4.78 -1.22 16.20
C ILE A 60 -4.10 -2.25 17.07
N ASN A 61 -3.91 -3.45 16.53
CA ASN A 61 -3.05 -4.46 17.11
C ASN A 61 -1.63 -4.22 16.61
N VAL A 62 -0.73 -3.81 17.50
CA VAL A 62 0.67 -3.58 17.14
C VAL A 62 1.44 -4.88 17.32
N ALA A 63 1.94 -5.44 16.22
CA ALA A 63 2.80 -6.61 16.20
C ALA A 63 4.31 -6.26 16.30
N ASP A 64 4.65 -4.96 16.30
CA ASP A 64 6.01 -4.37 16.29
C ASP A 64 7.12 -5.31 15.80
N LEU A 65 7.22 -5.43 14.48
CA LEU A 65 8.12 -6.37 13.83
C LEU A 65 9.48 -5.74 13.46
N GLY A 66 9.73 -4.50 13.90
CA GLY A 66 10.88 -3.73 13.46
C GLY A 66 10.72 -3.23 12.01
N GLY A 67 11.80 -2.71 11.42
CA GLY A 67 11.79 -1.96 10.16
C GLY A 67 11.08 -2.60 8.94
N ASP A 68 10.85 -1.77 7.93
CA ASP A 68 10.12 -2.05 6.67
C ASP A 68 8.68 -2.59 6.84
N CYS A 69 7.74 -1.67 7.09
CA CYS A 69 6.32 -2.01 7.20
C CYS A 69 5.75 -2.69 5.96
N HIS A 70 6.22 -2.30 4.77
CA HIS A 70 5.75 -2.91 3.51
C HIS A 70 6.17 -4.37 3.44
N ALA A 71 7.41 -4.69 3.78
CA ALA A 71 7.90 -6.07 3.80
C ALA A 71 7.18 -6.93 4.84
N ASN A 72 6.95 -6.39 6.03
CA ASN A 72 6.25 -7.09 7.10
C ASN A 72 4.80 -7.42 6.72
N VAL A 73 4.06 -6.43 6.19
CA VAL A 73 2.67 -6.63 5.76
C VAL A 73 2.60 -7.60 4.57
N ALA A 74 3.51 -7.48 3.61
CA ALA A 74 3.59 -8.41 2.48
C ALA A 74 3.81 -9.85 2.94
N LYS A 75 4.74 -10.07 3.88
CA LYS A 75 5.01 -11.37 4.46
C LYS A 75 3.80 -11.95 5.19
N LEU A 76 3.18 -11.18 6.09
CA LEU A 76 1.98 -11.61 6.82
C LEU A 76 0.86 -12.01 5.86
N TRP A 77 0.68 -11.26 4.77
CA TRP A 77 -0.34 -11.59 3.77
C TRP A 77 0.01 -12.89 3.02
N ILE A 78 1.24 -13.04 2.54
CA ILE A 78 1.71 -14.24 1.81
C ILE A 78 1.54 -15.51 2.67
N ASP A 79 1.90 -15.42 3.95
CA ASP A 79 1.81 -16.52 4.90
C ASP A 79 0.36 -16.81 5.33
N GLY A 80 -0.58 -15.90 5.03
CA GLY A 80 -2.00 -16.04 5.33
C GLY A 80 -2.40 -15.61 6.75
N GLU A 81 -1.51 -14.90 7.45
CA GLU A 81 -1.71 -14.41 8.82
C GLU A 81 -2.67 -13.21 8.87
N ILE A 82 -2.81 -12.48 7.77
CA ILE A 82 -3.79 -11.40 7.60
C ILE A 82 -4.72 -11.67 6.41
N ALA A 83 -5.94 -11.15 6.51
CA ALA A 83 -6.99 -11.36 5.51
C ALA A 83 -6.80 -10.45 4.30
N ALA A 84 -6.38 -9.21 4.52
CA ALA A 84 -6.16 -8.22 3.47
C ALA A 84 -5.01 -7.25 3.83
N VAL A 85 -4.62 -6.46 2.84
CA VAL A 85 -3.59 -5.41 2.95
C VAL A 85 -4.28 -4.05 2.95
N GLY A 86 -3.95 -3.21 3.92
CA GLY A 86 -4.24 -1.78 3.89
C GLY A 86 -3.06 -0.98 3.37
N THR A 87 -3.34 0.05 2.57
CA THR A 87 -2.36 1.01 2.07
C THR A 87 -2.89 2.43 2.19
N GLY A 88 -1.99 3.39 2.40
CA GLY A 88 -2.32 4.80 2.48
C GLY A 88 -1.26 5.58 3.24
N TYR A 89 -1.69 6.45 4.13
CA TYR A 89 -0.82 7.37 4.85
C TYR A 89 -1.07 7.28 6.35
N ALA A 90 0.01 7.31 7.13
CA ALA A 90 -0.04 7.41 8.58
C ALA A 90 0.54 8.75 9.04
N LEU A 91 -0.14 9.40 9.98
CA LEU A 91 0.32 10.60 10.66
C LEU A 91 1.25 10.21 11.81
N SER A 92 2.45 10.76 11.85
CA SER A 92 3.37 10.58 12.97
C SER A 92 4.30 11.79 13.09
N GLY A 93 4.28 12.44 14.26
CA GLY A 93 5.10 13.62 14.52
C GLY A 93 4.76 14.78 13.58
N GLY A 94 3.46 15.02 13.36
CA GLY A 94 2.96 16.08 12.48
C GLY A 94 3.12 15.83 10.98
N LEU A 95 3.62 14.67 10.57
CA LEU A 95 3.93 14.39 9.17
C LEU A 95 3.17 13.15 8.69
N TRP A 96 2.42 13.30 7.59
CA TRP A 96 1.78 12.18 6.89
C TRP A 96 2.80 11.50 5.99
N ARG A 97 2.94 10.17 6.10
CA ARG A 97 3.86 9.37 5.28
C ARG A 97 3.16 8.16 4.74
N GLN A 98 3.55 7.75 3.53
CA GLN A 98 3.07 6.50 2.94
C GLN A 98 3.34 5.35 3.90
N HIS A 99 2.33 4.51 4.12
CA HIS A 99 2.36 3.43 5.09
C HIS A 99 1.41 2.33 4.67
N SER A 100 1.65 1.13 5.19
CA SER A 100 0.83 -0.05 4.97
C SER A 100 0.65 -0.81 6.26
N TRP A 101 -0.47 -1.51 6.37
CA TRP A 101 -0.86 -2.29 7.54
C TRP A 101 -1.60 -3.55 7.12
N GLY A 102 -1.66 -4.54 8.00
CA GLY A 102 -2.49 -5.71 7.80
C GLY A 102 -3.93 -5.47 8.21
N VAL A 103 -4.85 -6.23 7.64
CA VAL A 103 -6.27 -6.24 8.03
C VAL A 103 -6.68 -7.67 8.37
N THR A 104 -7.22 -7.89 9.57
CA THR A 104 -7.71 -9.19 10.02
C THR A 104 -9.06 -9.53 9.35
N ALA A 105 -9.50 -10.78 9.46
CA ALA A 105 -10.74 -11.25 8.81
C ALA A 105 -12.00 -10.54 9.35
N ASP A 106 -11.97 -10.07 10.59
CA ASP A 106 -13.02 -9.27 11.24
C ASP A 106 -12.85 -7.75 11.04
N GLY A 107 -11.85 -7.33 10.24
CA GLY A 107 -11.63 -5.94 9.86
C GLY A 107 -10.73 -5.13 10.80
N GLY A 108 -10.14 -5.74 11.82
CA GLY A 108 -9.17 -5.09 12.69
C GLY A 108 -7.85 -4.76 11.99
N ILE A 109 -7.13 -3.74 12.47
CA ILE A 109 -5.85 -3.31 11.90
C ILE A 109 -4.70 -4.04 12.60
N VAL A 110 -3.76 -4.56 11.82
CA VAL A 110 -2.48 -5.10 12.27
C VAL A 110 -1.39 -4.12 11.86
N GLU A 111 -0.92 -3.34 12.82
CA GLU A 111 0.20 -2.42 12.65
C GLU A 111 1.52 -3.14 12.94
N THR A 112 2.52 -2.88 12.11
CA THR A 112 3.84 -3.49 12.22
C THR A 112 4.89 -2.54 12.82
N LYS A 113 4.54 -1.29 13.10
CA LYS A 113 5.39 -0.25 13.70
C LYS A 113 4.65 0.65 14.70
N THR A 114 5.30 1.01 15.81
CA THR A 114 4.75 1.96 16.80
C THR A 114 4.84 3.44 16.38
N GLY A 115 4.00 4.29 17.00
CA GLY A 115 4.16 5.76 16.97
C GLY A 115 3.36 6.50 15.90
N CYS A 116 2.37 5.86 15.29
CA CYS A 116 1.40 6.52 14.40
C CYS A 116 0.18 7.00 15.20
N GLU A 117 -0.28 8.21 14.88
CA GLU A 117 -1.37 8.91 15.55
C GLU A 117 -2.71 8.67 14.84
N LEU A 118 -2.69 8.71 13.50
CA LEU A 118 -3.85 8.54 12.62
C LEU A 118 -3.44 7.80 11.35
N TYR A 119 -4.43 7.18 10.70
CA TYR A 119 -4.28 6.47 9.44
C TYR A 119 -5.37 6.90 8.49
N CYS A 120 -5.03 7.11 7.23
CA CYS A 120 -6.00 7.39 6.19
C CYS A 120 -5.62 6.64 4.93
N GLY A 121 -6.54 5.82 4.42
CA GLY A 121 -6.28 4.98 3.27
C GLY A 121 -7.39 4.00 2.97
N VAL A 122 -7.02 2.90 2.32
CA VAL A 122 -7.94 1.91 1.75
C VAL A 122 -7.47 0.50 2.06
N THR A 123 -8.41 -0.44 2.07
CA THR A 123 -8.08 -1.87 1.96
C THR A 123 -7.96 -2.22 0.49
N LEU A 124 -6.83 -2.79 0.08
CA LEU A 124 -6.63 -3.21 -1.30
C LEU A 124 -7.62 -4.33 -1.66
N PRO A 125 -8.26 -4.25 -2.85
CA PRO A 125 -9.13 -5.32 -3.30
C PRO A 125 -8.31 -6.60 -3.56
N PRO A 126 -8.88 -7.79 -3.32
CA PRO A 126 -8.26 -9.05 -3.72
C PRO A 126 -7.89 -9.06 -5.20
N GLY A 127 -6.79 -9.74 -5.54
CA GLY A 127 -6.31 -9.84 -6.92
C GLY A 127 -5.07 -9.00 -7.22
N GLU A 128 -5.04 -8.35 -8.38
CA GLU A 128 -3.79 -7.85 -8.98
C GLU A 128 -3.05 -6.81 -8.14
N ARG A 129 -3.73 -5.80 -7.60
CA ARG A 129 -3.10 -4.77 -6.75
C ARG A 129 -2.49 -5.36 -5.47
N THR A 130 -3.26 -6.18 -4.76
CA THR A 130 -2.78 -6.86 -3.54
C THR A 130 -1.60 -7.78 -3.83
N VAL A 131 -1.65 -8.55 -4.92
CA VAL A 131 -0.51 -9.41 -5.32
C VAL A 131 0.70 -8.58 -5.71
N GLN A 132 0.53 -7.48 -6.46
CA GLN A 132 1.64 -6.59 -6.82
C GLN A 132 2.28 -5.96 -5.57
N PHE A 133 1.48 -5.47 -4.63
CA PHE A 133 1.96 -5.00 -3.33
C PHE A 133 2.82 -6.06 -2.64
N ALA A 134 2.28 -7.29 -2.52
CA ALA A 134 2.97 -8.36 -1.82
C ALA A 134 4.30 -8.75 -2.49
N LEU A 135 4.33 -8.78 -3.83
CA LEU A 135 5.54 -9.12 -4.59
C LEU A 135 6.61 -8.01 -4.57
N ASN A 136 6.20 -6.75 -4.46
CA ASN A 136 7.12 -5.62 -4.39
C ASN A 136 7.70 -5.43 -2.98
N GLY A 137 6.89 -5.72 -1.95
CA GLY A 137 7.31 -5.59 -0.55
C GLY A 137 8.08 -6.80 -0.01
N PHE A 138 7.81 -8.01 -0.52
CA PHE A 138 8.46 -9.21 0.00
C PHE A 138 9.90 -9.35 -0.53
N ASP A 139 10.87 -9.25 0.38
CA ASP A 139 12.30 -9.37 0.11
C ASP A 139 12.80 -10.84 0.02
N GLY A 140 11.96 -11.80 0.41
CA GLY A 140 12.27 -13.23 0.38
C GLY A 140 12.07 -13.92 -0.98
N ASP A 141 12.49 -15.19 -1.09
CA ASP A 141 12.23 -15.99 -2.29
C ASP A 141 10.74 -16.37 -2.38
N VAL A 142 9.95 -15.51 -3.03
CA VAL A 142 8.53 -15.75 -3.36
C VAL A 142 8.36 -17.13 -3.98
N LYS A 143 9.27 -17.58 -4.86
CA LYS A 143 9.13 -18.89 -5.53
C LYS A 143 9.31 -20.03 -4.54
N ALA A 144 10.21 -19.90 -3.57
CA ALA A 144 10.33 -20.87 -2.48
C ALA A 144 9.04 -20.94 -1.66
N ARG A 145 8.49 -19.80 -1.25
CA ARG A 145 7.22 -19.75 -0.49
C ARG A 145 6.03 -20.32 -1.25
N LEU A 146 5.94 -20.06 -2.55
CA LEU A 146 4.93 -20.66 -3.42
C LEU A 146 5.11 -22.18 -3.56
N ARG A 147 6.34 -22.70 -3.56
CA ARG A 147 6.61 -24.16 -3.58
C ARG A 147 6.22 -24.84 -2.27
N GLU A 148 6.37 -24.14 -1.15
CA GLU A 148 5.95 -24.62 0.17
C GLU A 148 4.42 -24.67 0.33
N GLY A 149 3.66 -24.08 -0.61
CA GLY A 149 2.21 -24.10 -0.58
C GLY A 149 1.61 -23.20 0.50
N GLY A 150 2.30 -22.10 0.85
CA GLY A 150 1.83 -21.12 1.84
C GLY A 150 0.42 -20.57 1.55
N GLY A 151 -0.19 -19.95 2.55
CA GLY A 151 -1.64 -19.65 2.61
C GLY A 151 -2.24 -18.93 1.40
N ARG A 152 -1.46 -18.10 0.69
CA ARG A 152 -1.93 -17.34 -0.50
C ARG A 152 -1.38 -17.82 -1.84
N THR A 153 -0.72 -18.98 -1.89
CA THR A 153 -0.08 -19.51 -3.10
C THR A 153 -1.04 -19.61 -4.29
N GLY A 154 -2.26 -20.13 -4.06
CA GLY A 154 -3.27 -20.27 -5.11
C GLY A 154 -3.71 -18.93 -5.71
N GLU A 155 -3.88 -17.91 -4.87
CA GLU A 155 -4.30 -16.56 -5.29
C GLU A 155 -3.21 -15.90 -6.15
N ILE A 156 -1.95 -15.96 -5.70
CA ILE A 156 -0.80 -15.42 -6.43
C ILE A 156 -0.64 -16.10 -7.80
N ILE A 157 -0.69 -17.43 -7.85
CA ILE A 157 -0.57 -18.18 -9.10
C ILE A 157 -1.71 -17.82 -10.07
N SER A 158 -2.93 -17.68 -9.56
CA SER A 158 -4.10 -17.32 -10.37
C SER A 158 -3.93 -15.97 -11.04
N VAL A 159 -3.54 -14.94 -10.28
CA VAL A 159 -3.30 -13.59 -10.80
C VAL A 159 -2.17 -13.58 -11.83
N LEU A 160 -1.04 -14.24 -11.54
CA LEU A 160 0.09 -14.30 -12.47
C LEU A 160 -0.26 -14.98 -13.80
N ARG A 161 -1.11 -16.03 -13.76
CA ARG A 161 -1.62 -16.70 -14.97
C ARG A 161 -2.53 -15.78 -15.77
N ALA A 162 -3.47 -15.10 -15.10
CA ALA A 162 -4.40 -14.17 -15.75
C ALA A 162 -3.65 -12.99 -16.42
N SER A 163 -2.63 -12.42 -15.77
CA SER A 163 -1.83 -11.34 -16.35
C SER A 163 -0.99 -11.80 -17.55
N ARG A 164 -0.50 -13.06 -17.57
CA ARG A 164 0.16 -13.63 -18.76
C ARG A 164 -0.81 -13.79 -19.93
N GLN A 165 -2.00 -14.34 -19.69
CA GLN A 165 -3.01 -14.52 -20.73
C GLN A 165 -3.44 -13.18 -21.36
N ARG A 166 -3.63 -12.13 -20.54
CA ARG A 166 -3.92 -10.78 -21.04
C ARG A 166 -2.80 -10.22 -21.92
N ARG A 167 -1.54 -10.39 -21.53
CA ARG A 167 -0.39 -9.96 -22.35
C ARG A 167 -0.31 -10.71 -23.69
N SER A 168 -0.59 -12.01 -23.70
CA SER A 168 -0.62 -12.80 -24.93
C SER A 168 -1.80 -12.41 -25.85
N ALA A 169 -2.92 -11.96 -25.30
CA ALA A 169 -4.10 -11.54 -26.07
C ALA A 169 -3.95 -10.16 -26.73
N VAL A 170 -3.06 -9.30 -26.23
CA VAL A 170 -2.85 -7.94 -26.76
C VAL A 170 -1.93 -7.92 -27.99
N GLY A 171 -1.22 -9.02 -28.29
CA GLY A 171 -0.37 -9.16 -29.49
C GLY A 171 0.85 -8.20 -29.50
N PRO A 172 1.95 -8.55 -30.18
CA PRO A 172 3.04 -7.60 -30.40
C PRO A 172 2.53 -6.50 -31.34
N ARG A 173 2.64 -5.23 -30.90
CA ARG A 173 2.48 -4.07 -31.78
C ARG A 173 3.64 -3.96 -32.76
#